data_AF-A0A1Y3AUC5-F1
#
_entry.id   AF-A0A1Y3AUC5-F1
#
_cell.length_a   1.000
_cell.length_b   1.000
_cell.length_c   1.000
_cell.angle_alpha   90.00
_cell.angle_beta   90.00
_cell.angle_gamma   90.00
#
_symmetry.space_group_name_H-M   'P 1'
#
loop_
_entity.id
_entity.type
_entity.pdbx_description
1 polymer ?
#
loop_
_entity_poly.entity_id
_entity_poly.type
_entity_poly.pdbx_seq_one_letter_code
_entity_poly.pdbx_strand_id
1 'polypeptide(L)'
;MIDVVERRPNSITTGGILVLKCKNFRILTIEIVGWTEFINIATSIELLSNLNEPRLFYPYFYNPEFTFVENGWDQFKIEHEFANLTHFSDEWRLSMVNKNFEVCRTYPEKVIVPKSITDDCIRSIAQFRCLGRFPVLSYYHKPTKKVLLRSGQPMVGTNSKRCKDDEKLINTVLGVGKRGFIIETRTQNLAQLARNKGGGFELEMHYPLWKRVHRPIDRHSTLLDSLSKLIEACNDTTLSMDKWLSKLETSGLLSHVKDVLSSACLVAQCLDQDNVSVLVHGSEGMDSTLQVCSLTQIILNPDCRNIYGFEALIEREWLQAGHPFATRCKHSAYTM
;
A
#
# COMPACT_ATOMS: atom_id res chain seq x y z
N MET A 1 18.55 8.78 -1.23
CA MET A 1 18.64 7.88 -2.41
C MET A 1 19.68 6.77 -2.24
N ILE A 2 20.75 6.99 -1.50
CA ILE A 2 21.75 5.95 -1.22
C ILE A 2 21.12 4.85 -0.36
N ASP A 3 21.42 3.59 -0.70
CA ASP A 3 20.95 2.39 -0.01
C ASP A 3 22.09 1.76 0.81
N VAL A 4 23.26 1.59 0.20
CA VAL A 4 24.47 1.05 0.83
C VAL A 4 25.70 1.87 0.43
N VAL A 5 26.61 2.04 1.38
CA VAL A 5 27.93 2.65 1.20
C VAL A 5 29.00 1.59 1.46
N GLU A 6 29.84 1.30 0.48
CA GLU A 6 31.00 0.40 0.65
C GLU A 6 32.29 1.19 0.59
N ARG A 7 33.12 1.03 1.63
CA ARG A 7 34.44 1.65 1.74
C ARG A 7 35.52 0.65 1.30
N ARG A 8 36.30 0.99 0.28
CA ARG A 8 37.43 0.19 -0.22
C ARG A 8 38.73 0.99 -0.08
N PRO A 9 39.37 0.98 1.10
CA PRO A 9 40.60 1.75 1.34
C PRO A 9 41.73 1.23 0.44
N ASN A 10 42.57 2.14 -0.05
CA ASN A 10 43.76 1.81 -0.83
C ASN A 10 45.02 2.22 -0.05
N SER A 11 45.78 1.22 0.37
CA SER A 11 47.01 1.39 1.16
C SER A 11 48.14 2.10 0.39
N ILE A 12 48.06 2.18 -0.94
CA ILE A 12 49.13 2.69 -1.80
C ILE A 12 48.94 4.18 -2.12
N THR A 13 47.71 4.64 -2.35
CA THR A 13 47.41 6.02 -2.77
C THR A 13 47.05 6.96 -1.61
N THR A 14 47.23 6.52 -0.36
CA THR A 14 46.83 7.27 0.85
C THR A 14 45.37 7.74 0.75
N GLY A 15 44.44 6.87 0.31
CA GLY A 15 43.04 7.21 0.02
C GLY A 15 42.16 5.97 -0.11
N GLY A 16 41.13 5.99 -0.96
CA GLY A 16 40.27 4.83 -1.19
C GLY A 16 39.19 5.03 -2.24
N ILE A 17 38.50 3.94 -2.56
CA ILE A 17 37.33 3.92 -3.44
C ILE A 17 36.07 3.82 -2.58
N LEU A 18 35.11 4.70 -2.84
CA LEU A 18 33.77 4.66 -2.25
C LEU A 18 32.78 4.14 -3.30
N VAL A 19 32.03 3.10 -2.97
CA VAL A 19 30.97 2.57 -3.84
C VAL A 19 29.61 2.87 -3.20
N LEU A 20 28.80 3.66 -3.89
CA LEU A 20 27.46 4.06 -3.47
C LEU A 20 26.43 3.27 -4.27
N LYS A 21 25.76 2.33 -3.62
CA LYS A 21 24.64 1.58 -4.20
C LYS A 21 23.35 2.32 -3.89
N CYS A 22 22.61 2.72 -4.92
CA CYS A 22 21.45 3.60 -4.79
C CYS A 22 20.13 2.84 -4.94
N LYS A 23 19.07 3.32 -4.28
CA LYS A 23 17.71 2.74 -4.33
C LYS A 23 17.07 2.77 -5.73
N ASN A 24 17.64 3.54 -6.65
CA ASN A 24 17.27 3.56 -8.08
C ASN A 24 18.15 2.64 -8.94
N PHE A 25 18.81 1.67 -8.30
CA PHE A 25 19.63 0.61 -8.90
C PHE A 25 20.97 1.07 -9.48
N ARG A 26 21.29 2.37 -9.46
CA ARG A 26 22.59 2.87 -9.88
C ARG A 26 23.68 2.55 -8.87
N ILE A 27 24.87 2.24 -9.37
CA ILE A 27 26.09 2.08 -8.58
C ILE A 27 27.05 3.19 -8.99
N LEU A 28 27.43 4.03 -8.04
CA LEU A 28 28.41 5.11 -8.26
C LEU A 28 29.72 4.72 -7.59
N THR A 29 30.81 4.77 -8.34
CA THR A 29 32.17 4.50 -7.83
C THR A 29 32.96 5.79 -7.86
N ILE A 30 33.49 6.20 -6.71
CA ILE A 30 34.21 7.45 -6.54
C ILE A 30 35.58 7.12 -5.96
N GLU A 31 36.64 7.51 -6.65
CA GLU A 31 38.00 7.46 -6.11
C GLU A 31 38.30 8.75 -5.35
N ILE A 32 38.77 8.62 -4.11
CA ILE A 32 39.09 9.74 -3.23
C ILE A 32 40.56 9.63 -2.83
N VAL A 33 41.33 10.64 -3.21
CA VAL A 33 42.73 10.81 -2.80
C VAL A 33 42.76 11.48 -1.43
N GLY A 34 43.61 10.98 -0.52
CA GLY A 34 43.71 11.50 0.84
C GLY A 34 42.90 10.68 1.85
N TRP A 35 43.55 10.20 2.91
CA TRP A 35 42.95 9.30 3.89
C TRP A 35 41.90 10.03 4.73
N THR A 36 42.22 11.26 5.12
CA THR A 36 41.32 12.12 5.89
C THR A 36 40.07 12.47 5.08
N GLU A 37 40.22 12.84 3.81
CA GLU A 37 39.13 13.14 2.89
C GLU A 37 38.24 11.92 2.67
N PHE A 38 38.84 10.75 2.41
CA PHE A 38 38.12 9.49 2.23
C PHE A 38 37.24 9.16 3.45
N ILE A 39 37.81 9.23 4.66
CA ILE A 39 37.08 8.95 5.90
C ILE A 39 35.98 9.99 6.15
N ASN A 40 36.28 11.28 5.97
CA ASN A 40 35.32 12.36 6.21
C ASN A 40 34.13 12.30 5.24
N ILE A 41 34.39 12.10 3.95
CA ILE A 41 33.35 12.00 2.92
C ILE A 41 32.50 10.75 3.15
N ALA A 42 33.13 9.59 3.35
CA ALA A 42 32.39 8.33 3.57
C ALA A 42 31.49 8.41 4.81
N THR A 43 32.01 8.95 5.91
CA THR A 43 31.26 9.10 7.16
C THR A 43 30.12 10.10 7.02
N SER A 44 30.34 11.24 6.34
CA SER A 44 29.29 12.23 6.09
C SER A 44 28.16 11.64 5.24
N ILE A 45 28.49 10.89 4.19
CA ILE A 45 27.50 10.24 3.33
C ILE A 45 26.68 9.22 4.12
N GLU A 46 27.33 8.34 4.90
CA GLU A 46 26.64 7.32 5.70
C GLU A 46 25.68 7.93 6.73
N LEU A 47 26.08 9.01 7.39
CA LEU A 47 25.25 9.72 8.36
C LEU A 47 24.04 10.37 7.67
N LEU A 48 24.26 11.10 6.57
CA LEU A 48 23.20 11.80 5.85
C LEU A 48 22.27 10.85 5.08
N SER A 49 22.72 9.66 4.69
CA SER A 49 21.88 8.65 4.03
C SER A 49 20.98 7.87 5.00
N ASN A 50 21.31 7.85 6.29
CA ASN A 50 20.64 7.05 7.32
C ASN A 50 20.04 7.88 8.47
N LEU A 51 19.56 9.08 8.16
CA LEU A 51 18.86 9.92 9.14
C LEU A 51 17.63 9.19 9.69
N ASN A 52 17.49 9.16 11.02
CA ASN A 52 16.33 8.55 11.70
C ASN A 52 15.30 9.58 12.17
N GLU A 53 15.69 10.85 12.26
CA GLU A 53 14.80 11.93 12.70
C GLU A 53 14.14 12.63 11.50
N PRO A 54 12.80 12.56 11.35
CA PRO A 54 12.12 13.12 10.19
C PRO A 54 12.35 14.63 10.00
N ARG A 55 12.49 15.38 11.09
CA ARG A 55 12.76 16.83 11.07
C ARG A 55 14.10 17.19 10.42
N LEU A 56 15.00 16.22 10.29
CA LEU A 56 16.30 16.40 9.65
C LEU A 56 16.26 16.04 8.16
N PHE A 57 15.13 15.59 7.62
CA PHE A 57 15.03 15.22 6.21
C PHE A 57 15.05 16.46 5.31
N TYR A 58 15.65 16.30 4.14
CA TYR A 58 15.80 17.37 3.15
C TYR A 58 14.53 18.20 2.87
N PRO A 59 13.30 17.61 2.79
CA PRO A 59 12.09 18.41 2.57
C PRO A 59 11.83 19.52 3.61
N TYR A 60 12.34 19.42 4.84
CA TYR A 60 12.23 20.49 5.85
C TYR A 60 13.18 21.67 5.63
N PHE A 61 14.20 21.49 4.79
CA PHE A 61 15.19 22.50 4.45
C PHE A 61 15.09 22.95 2.99
N TYR A 62 14.19 22.34 2.21
CA TYR A 62 13.99 22.68 0.81
C TYR A 62 13.27 24.02 0.69
N ASN A 63 13.93 25.00 0.08
CA ASN A 63 13.34 26.30 -0.25
C ASN A 63 13.43 26.50 -1.78
N PRO A 64 12.32 26.33 -2.52
CA PRO A 64 12.33 26.47 -3.98
C PRO A 64 12.55 27.93 -4.38
N GLU A 65 13.31 28.15 -5.44
CA GLU A 65 13.52 29.48 -6.03
C GLU A 65 12.33 29.97 -6.88
N PHE A 66 11.35 29.09 -7.14
CA PHE A 66 10.15 29.41 -7.91
C PHE A 66 8.92 29.50 -7.00
N THR A 67 7.96 30.33 -7.41
CA THR A 67 6.64 30.40 -6.77
C THR A 67 5.75 29.29 -7.28
N PHE A 68 5.11 28.56 -6.37
CA PHE A 68 4.10 27.57 -6.73
C PHE A 68 2.86 28.26 -7.30
N VAL A 69 2.46 27.87 -8.51
CA VAL A 69 1.21 28.32 -9.14
C VAL A 69 0.01 27.60 -8.54
N GLU A 70 0.19 26.33 -8.17
CA GLU A 70 -0.84 25.48 -7.56
C GLU A 70 -0.34 24.90 -6.23
N ASN A 71 -1.22 24.85 -5.24
CA ASN A 71 -0.94 24.23 -3.94
C ASN A 71 -1.39 22.76 -3.96
N GLY A 72 -0.43 21.84 -4.14
CA GLY A 72 -0.71 20.41 -4.15
C GLY A 72 -1.24 19.84 -2.83
N TRP A 73 -1.00 20.50 -1.68
CA TRP A 73 -1.41 20.00 -0.36
C TRP A 73 -2.92 19.99 -0.15
N ASP A 74 -3.62 20.96 -0.75
CA ASP A 74 -5.06 21.14 -0.58
C ASP A 74 -5.88 20.65 -1.78
N GLN A 75 -5.20 20.06 -2.78
CA GLN A 75 -5.79 19.75 -4.10
C GLN A 75 -6.78 18.58 -4.04
N PHE A 76 -6.46 17.51 -3.30
CA PHE A 76 -7.23 16.25 -3.30
C PHE A 76 -7.92 15.98 -1.96
N LYS A 77 -8.70 16.97 -1.50
CA LYS A 77 -9.55 16.86 -0.32
C LYS A 77 -10.69 15.86 -0.54
N ILE A 78 -10.95 15.00 0.44
CA ILE A 78 -12.00 13.98 0.38
C ILE A 78 -13.40 14.59 0.26
N GLU A 79 -13.59 15.84 0.66
CA GLU A 79 -14.82 16.61 0.47
C GLU A 79 -15.17 16.78 -1.01
N HIS A 80 -14.18 16.99 -1.88
CA HIS A 80 -14.41 17.10 -3.32
C HIS A 80 -14.89 15.76 -3.89
N GLU A 81 -14.30 14.65 -3.42
CA GLU A 81 -14.72 13.30 -3.82
C GLU A 81 -16.12 12.96 -3.31
N PHE A 82 -16.42 13.32 -2.07
CA PHE A 82 -17.74 13.14 -1.49
C PHE A 82 -18.79 13.98 -2.23
N ALA A 83 -18.50 15.25 -2.54
CA ALA A 83 -19.39 16.09 -3.34
C ALA A 83 -19.68 15.44 -4.70
N ASN A 84 -18.65 14.93 -5.39
CA ASN A 84 -18.83 14.20 -6.64
C ASN A 84 -19.72 12.95 -6.47
N LEU A 85 -19.50 12.17 -5.40
CA LEU A 85 -20.30 10.97 -5.10
C LEU A 85 -21.79 11.29 -4.89
N THR A 86 -22.11 12.41 -4.26
CA THR A 86 -23.52 12.80 -3.99
C THR A 86 -24.35 13.06 -5.25
N HIS A 87 -23.72 13.31 -6.40
CA HIS A 87 -24.42 13.38 -7.68
C HIS A 87 -24.94 12.02 -8.18
N PHE A 88 -24.39 10.91 -7.65
CA PHE A 88 -24.71 9.55 -8.09
C PHE A 88 -25.38 8.70 -7.02
N SER A 89 -25.24 9.05 -5.73
CA SER A 89 -25.83 8.31 -4.61
C SER A 89 -26.00 9.17 -3.36
N ASP A 90 -27.15 9.03 -2.69
CA ASP A 90 -27.50 9.66 -1.42
C ASP A 90 -27.36 8.72 -0.20
N GLU A 91 -26.81 7.52 -0.43
CA GLU A 91 -26.63 6.44 0.55
C GLU A 91 -25.31 6.55 1.35
N TRP A 92 -24.52 7.60 1.09
CA TRP A 92 -23.21 7.80 1.70
C TRP A 92 -23.16 9.09 2.51
N ARG A 93 -22.27 9.13 3.51
CA ARG A 93 -21.98 10.33 4.30
C ARG A 93 -20.48 10.48 4.53
N LEU A 94 -20.05 11.71 4.72
CA LEU A 94 -18.73 12.02 5.26
C LEU A 94 -18.78 11.93 6.79
N SER A 95 -17.98 11.04 7.37
CA SER A 95 -17.85 10.88 8.81
C SER A 95 -16.57 11.56 9.33
N MET A 96 -16.70 12.26 10.45
CA MET A 96 -15.60 12.85 11.23
C MET A 96 -15.21 11.96 12.43
N VAL A 97 -15.64 10.70 12.45
CA VAL A 97 -15.42 9.77 13.58
C VAL A 97 -13.95 9.58 13.93
N ASN A 98 -13.06 9.79 12.96
CA ASN A 98 -11.61 9.66 13.14
C ASN A 98 -10.89 11.00 13.30
N LYS A 99 -11.60 12.07 13.70
CA LYS A 99 -11.00 13.35 14.06
C LYS A 99 -9.87 13.14 15.08
N ASN A 100 -8.76 13.87 14.94
CA ASN A 100 -7.55 13.71 15.73
C ASN A 100 -6.95 12.28 15.71
N PHE A 101 -7.35 11.45 14.74
CA PHE A 101 -6.88 10.07 14.58
C PHE A 101 -7.18 9.13 15.78
N GLU A 102 -8.24 9.42 16.53
CA GLU A 102 -8.58 8.72 17.77
C GLU A 102 -9.06 7.27 17.54
N VAL A 103 -9.71 6.99 16.40
CA VAL A 103 -10.31 5.69 16.10
C VAL A 103 -9.37 4.79 15.29
N CYS A 104 -8.65 5.37 14.34
CA CYS A 104 -7.69 4.70 13.48
C CYS A 104 -6.54 5.66 13.14
N ARG A 105 -5.36 5.40 13.71
CA ARG A 105 -4.15 6.23 13.53
C ARG A 105 -3.58 6.25 12.11
N THR A 106 -4.05 5.34 11.26
CA THR A 106 -3.51 5.13 9.91
C THR A 106 -4.54 5.41 8.81
N TYR A 107 -5.68 5.98 9.18
CA TYR A 107 -6.70 6.51 8.27
C TYR A 107 -6.72 8.03 8.32
N PRO A 108 -7.32 8.70 7.32
CA PRO A 108 -7.50 10.14 7.37
C PRO A 108 -8.53 10.50 8.44
N GLU A 109 -8.58 11.77 8.84
CA GLU A 109 -9.54 12.25 9.84
C GLU A 109 -10.99 12.13 9.40
N LYS A 110 -11.24 12.22 8.09
CA LYS A 110 -12.55 12.14 7.47
C LYS A 110 -12.62 10.93 6.54
N VAL A 111 -13.71 10.18 6.61
CA VAL A 111 -13.90 8.97 5.79
C VAL A 111 -15.31 8.93 5.21
N ILE A 112 -15.45 8.31 4.04
CA ILE A 112 -16.76 8.08 3.41
C ILE A 112 -17.30 6.71 3.84
N VAL A 113 -18.49 6.71 4.43
CA VAL A 113 -19.15 5.53 5.00
C VAL A 113 -20.64 5.54 4.66
N PRO A 114 -21.36 4.39 4.74
CA PRO A 114 -22.78 4.36 4.47
C PRO A 114 -23.56 5.25 5.45
N LYS A 115 -24.55 5.98 4.94
CA LYS A 115 -25.33 6.98 5.68
C LYS A 115 -26.09 6.40 6.87
N SER A 116 -26.53 5.14 6.77
CA SER A 116 -27.27 4.42 7.81
C SER A 116 -26.40 3.87 8.96
N ILE A 117 -25.07 3.94 8.84
CA ILE A 117 -24.12 3.49 9.86
C ILE A 117 -23.70 4.69 10.70
N THR A 118 -23.89 4.62 12.02
CA THR A 118 -23.54 5.71 12.95
C THR A 118 -22.07 5.69 13.32
N ASP A 119 -21.56 6.79 13.87
CA ASP A 119 -20.16 6.85 14.34
C ASP A 119 -19.91 5.88 15.52
N ASP A 120 -20.92 5.59 16.36
CA ASP A 120 -20.81 4.60 17.42
C ASP A 120 -20.66 3.17 16.88
N CYS A 121 -21.42 2.82 15.82
CA CYS A 121 -21.18 1.56 15.10
C CYS A 121 -19.74 1.52 14.58
N ILE A 122 -19.22 2.61 14.00
CA ILE A 122 -17.85 2.64 13.48
C ILE A 122 -16.81 2.43 14.58
N ARG A 123 -16.98 3.03 15.77
CA ARG A 123 -16.09 2.80 16.92
C ARG A 123 -16.08 1.33 17.36
N SER A 124 -17.25 0.68 17.39
CA SER A 124 -17.40 -0.76 17.66
C SER A 124 -16.67 -1.60 16.59
N ILE A 125 -16.83 -1.25 15.31
CA ILE A 125 -16.16 -1.94 14.19
C ILE A 125 -14.64 -1.76 14.23
N ALA A 126 -14.16 -0.57 14.55
CA ALA A 126 -12.73 -0.27 14.66
C ALA A 126 -12.05 -1.16 15.71
N GLN A 127 -12.70 -1.43 16.83
CA GLN A 127 -12.18 -2.38 17.84
C GLN A 127 -12.12 -3.83 17.31
N PHE A 128 -12.96 -4.17 16.34
CA PHE A 128 -13.02 -5.48 15.71
C PHE A 128 -12.13 -5.61 14.46
N ARG A 129 -11.58 -4.52 13.92
CA ARG A 129 -10.75 -4.53 12.71
C ARG A 129 -9.30 -4.20 13.06
N CYS A 130 -8.36 -4.92 12.45
CA CYS A 130 -6.94 -4.78 12.73
C CYS A 130 -6.49 -3.31 12.60
N LEU A 131 -5.82 -2.78 13.63
CA LEU A 131 -5.37 -1.38 13.73
C LEU A 131 -6.49 -0.32 13.67
N GLY A 132 -7.76 -0.68 13.91
CA GLY A 132 -8.86 0.25 13.77
C GLY A 132 -9.30 0.48 12.32
N ARG A 133 -8.76 -0.27 11.35
CA ARG A 133 -8.99 -0.06 9.92
C ARG A 133 -10.30 -0.69 9.47
N PHE A 134 -11.41 -0.09 9.90
CA PHE A 134 -12.77 -0.48 9.55
C PHE A 134 -13.04 -0.34 8.04
N PRO A 135 -14.04 -1.05 7.46
CA PRO A 135 -14.32 -0.92 6.04
C PRO A 135 -14.74 0.50 5.64
N VAL A 136 -14.01 1.07 4.68
CA VAL A 136 -14.26 2.40 4.10
C VAL A 136 -14.41 2.31 2.59
N LEU A 137 -15.13 3.28 1.99
CA LEU A 137 -15.25 3.39 0.54
C LEU A 137 -13.88 3.69 -0.08
N SER A 138 -13.47 2.87 -1.04
CA SER A 138 -12.29 3.09 -1.88
C SER A 138 -12.67 3.54 -3.28
N TYR A 139 -13.74 2.96 -3.84
CA TYR A 139 -14.24 3.35 -5.17
C TYR A 139 -15.73 3.04 -5.33
N TYR A 140 -16.44 3.95 -5.99
CA TYR A 140 -17.84 3.77 -6.40
C TYR A 140 -17.90 3.65 -7.93
N HIS A 141 -18.26 2.48 -8.43
CA HIS A 141 -18.37 2.22 -9.86
C HIS A 141 -19.72 2.73 -10.39
N LYS A 142 -19.69 3.90 -11.02
CA LYS A 142 -20.90 4.64 -11.45
C LYS A 142 -21.86 3.82 -12.34
N PRO A 143 -21.40 3.07 -13.36
CA PRO A 143 -22.29 2.32 -14.26
C PRO A 143 -23.13 1.26 -13.54
N THR A 144 -22.52 0.50 -12.63
CA THR A 144 -23.16 -0.64 -11.97
C THR A 144 -23.64 -0.34 -10.55
N LYS A 145 -23.29 0.85 -10.04
CA LYS A 145 -23.53 1.29 -8.66
C LYS A 145 -22.93 0.35 -7.61
N LYS A 146 -21.89 -0.39 -7.99
CA LYS A 146 -21.16 -1.30 -7.09
C LYS A 146 -19.99 -0.61 -6.45
N VAL A 147 -19.61 -1.08 -5.27
CA VAL A 147 -18.58 -0.44 -4.49
C VAL A 147 -17.42 -1.37 -4.19
N LEU A 148 -16.25 -0.74 -4.17
CA LEU A 148 -15.02 -1.32 -3.66
C LEU A 148 -14.78 -0.73 -2.26
N LEU A 149 -14.74 -1.61 -1.28
CA LEU A 149 -14.35 -1.30 0.09
C LEU A 149 -12.93 -1.80 0.37
N ARG A 150 -12.26 -1.15 1.31
CA ARG A 150 -10.97 -1.61 1.86
C ARG A 150 -10.97 -1.57 3.37
N SER A 151 -10.24 -2.49 3.99
CA SER A 151 -10.13 -2.60 5.46
C SER A 151 -8.87 -3.36 5.89
N GLY A 152 -8.63 -3.43 7.21
CA GLY A 152 -7.81 -4.46 7.81
C GLY A 152 -8.60 -5.75 8.08
N GLN A 153 -7.90 -6.86 8.36
CA GLN A 153 -8.54 -8.12 8.72
C GLN A 153 -9.45 -7.98 9.96
N PRO A 154 -10.50 -8.80 10.10
CA PRO A 154 -11.30 -8.85 11.31
C PRO A 154 -10.57 -9.58 12.45
N MET A 155 -10.83 -9.19 13.68
CA MET A 155 -10.23 -9.71 14.92
C MET A 155 -11.08 -10.86 15.50
N VAL A 156 -11.29 -11.88 14.66
CA VAL A 156 -12.14 -13.05 14.97
C VAL A 156 -11.50 -13.94 16.02
N GLY A 157 -10.20 -14.23 15.87
CA GLY A 157 -9.46 -15.11 16.77
C GLY A 157 -9.93 -16.56 16.78
N THR A 158 -9.36 -17.34 17.69
CA THR A 158 -9.77 -18.74 17.94
C THR A 158 -11.16 -18.85 18.54
N ASN A 159 -11.59 -17.84 19.31
CA ASN A 159 -12.91 -17.79 19.95
C ASN A 159 -14.05 -17.42 19.00
N SER A 160 -13.77 -17.23 17.71
CA SER A 160 -14.78 -16.87 16.70
C SER A 160 -15.58 -15.62 17.08
N LYS A 161 -14.89 -14.58 17.58
CA LYS A 161 -15.49 -13.29 17.93
C LYS A 161 -16.23 -12.71 16.73
N ARG A 162 -17.28 -11.97 17.02
CA ARG A 162 -18.17 -11.37 16.03
C ARG A 162 -18.41 -9.90 16.35
N CYS A 163 -18.76 -9.14 15.32
CA CYS A 163 -19.21 -7.76 15.45
C CYS A 163 -20.45 -7.55 14.58
N LYS A 164 -21.61 -7.37 15.21
CA LYS A 164 -22.88 -7.15 14.50
C LYS A 164 -22.88 -5.84 13.70
N ASP A 165 -22.16 -4.83 14.19
CA ASP A 165 -22.00 -3.56 13.48
C ASP A 165 -21.16 -3.73 12.20
N ASP A 166 -20.13 -4.58 12.23
CA ASP A 166 -19.30 -4.90 11.05
C ASP A 166 -20.13 -5.65 10.01
N GLU A 167 -20.85 -6.69 10.45
CA GLU A 167 -21.81 -7.44 9.63
C GLU A 167 -22.85 -6.48 8.98
N LYS A 168 -23.39 -5.53 9.77
CA LYS A 168 -24.36 -4.53 9.28
C LYS A 168 -23.74 -3.57 8.26
N LEU A 169 -22.55 -3.02 8.54
CA LEU A 169 -21.88 -2.07 7.64
C LEU A 169 -21.67 -2.68 6.26
N ILE A 170 -21.07 -3.86 6.20
CA ILE A 170 -20.76 -4.46 4.90
C ILE A 170 -22.05 -4.92 4.19
N ASN A 171 -23.04 -5.47 4.90
CA ASN A 171 -24.30 -5.86 4.25
C ASN A 171 -25.08 -4.67 3.66
N THR A 172 -24.97 -3.48 4.27
CA THR A 172 -25.63 -2.27 3.76
C THR A 172 -25.19 -1.92 2.34
N VAL A 173 -23.93 -2.22 1.96
CA VAL A 173 -23.40 -1.84 0.64
C VAL A 173 -23.75 -2.80 -0.50
N LEU A 174 -24.39 -3.94 -0.20
CA LEU A 174 -24.77 -4.93 -1.22
C LEU A 174 -26.05 -4.54 -1.97
N GLY A 175 -26.97 -3.88 -1.27
CA GLY A 175 -28.36 -3.73 -1.69
C GLY A 175 -29.19 -5.01 -1.48
N VAL A 176 -30.51 -4.89 -1.59
CA VAL A 176 -31.46 -5.96 -1.25
C VAL A 176 -31.25 -7.20 -2.14
N GLY A 177 -31.06 -8.36 -1.50
CA GLY A 177 -30.98 -9.67 -2.17
C GLY A 177 -29.69 -9.91 -2.98
N LYS A 178 -28.68 -9.05 -2.85
CA LYS A 178 -27.40 -9.18 -3.56
C LYS A 178 -26.33 -9.81 -2.65
N ARG A 179 -25.30 -10.37 -3.27
CA ARG A 179 -24.11 -10.94 -2.63
C ARG A 179 -22.87 -10.12 -3.00
N GLY A 180 -21.83 -10.23 -2.18
CA GLY A 180 -20.53 -9.60 -2.43
C GLY A 180 -19.37 -10.58 -2.31
N PHE A 181 -18.20 -10.12 -2.72
CA PHE A 181 -16.95 -10.86 -2.58
C PHE A 181 -16.02 -10.20 -1.56
N ILE A 182 -15.35 -11.04 -0.77
CA ILE A 182 -14.23 -10.62 0.08
C ILE A 182 -12.95 -11.15 -0.56
N ILE A 183 -12.09 -10.25 -1.01
CA ILE A 183 -10.78 -10.58 -1.56
C ILE A 183 -9.77 -10.56 -0.43
N GLU A 184 -9.37 -11.74 0.00
CA GLU A 184 -8.33 -11.96 1.00
C GLU A 184 -6.99 -12.09 0.28
N THR A 185 -6.08 -11.13 0.47
CA THR A 185 -4.80 -11.12 -0.25
C THR A 185 -3.77 -12.10 0.31
N ARG A 186 -4.11 -12.89 1.33
CA ARG A 186 -3.23 -13.91 1.90
C ARG A 186 -3.63 -15.30 1.42
N THR A 187 -2.69 -16.23 1.47
CA THR A 187 -3.01 -17.66 1.35
C THR A 187 -3.95 -18.10 2.48
N GLN A 188 -4.71 -19.16 2.24
CA GLN A 188 -5.60 -19.74 3.25
C GLN A 188 -4.84 -20.10 4.55
N ASN A 189 -3.64 -20.64 4.42
CA ASN A 189 -2.78 -20.99 5.56
C ASN A 189 -2.38 -19.76 6.38
N LEU A 190 -1.94 -18.67 5.72
CA LEU A 190 -1.57 -17.45 6.42
C LEU A 190 -2.77 -16.76 7.09
N ALA A 191 -3.94 -16.81 6.46
CA ALA A 191 -5.17 -16.29 7.04
C ALA A 191 -5.59 -17.10 8.29
N GLN A 192 -5.43 -18.43 8.25
CA GLN A 192 -5.66 -19.30 9.40
C GLN A 192 -4.64 -19.07 10.53
N LEU A 193 -3.36 -18.89 10.21
CA LEU A 193 -2.35 -18.52 11.20
C LEU A 193 -2.65 -17.17 11.86
N ALA A 194 -3.16 -16.21 11.10
CA ALA A 194 -3.59 -14.93 11.65
C ALA A 194 -4.77 -15.08 12.60
N ARG A 195 -5.73 -15.98 12.29
CA ARG A 195 -6.82 -16.33 13.21
C ARG A 195 -6.29 -16.89 14.54
N ASN A 196 -5.27 -17.75 14.48
CA ASN A 196 -4.65 -18.28 15.70
C ASN A 196 -3.95 -17.18 16.54
N LYS A 197 -3.55 -16.06 15.91
CA LYS A 197 -2.95 -14.88 16.55
C LYS A 197 -3.97 -13.78 16.91
N GLY A 198 -5.28 -14.09 16.88
CA GLY A 198 -6.35 -13.16 17.25
C GLY A 198 -6.96 -12.35 16.10
N GLY A 199 -6.35 -12.35 14.91
CA GLY A 199 -6.92 -11.79 13.68
C GLY A 199 -7.87 -12.77 12.99
N GLY A 200 -7.78 -12.89 11.66
CA GLY A 200 -8.49 -13.92 10.92
C GLY A 200 -9.18 -13.40 9.67
N PHE A 201 -10.40 -13.91 9.45
CA PHE A 201 -11.23 -13.69 8.27
C PHE A 201 -12.71 -13.89 8.62
N GLU A 202 -13.61 -13.34 7.81
CA GLU A 202 -15.06 -13.40 7.94
C GLU A 202 -15.58 -14.84 7.82
N LEU A 203 -16.26 -15.36 8.86
CA LEU A 203 -16.81 -16.72 8.83
C LEU A 203 -18.15 -16.75 8.06
N GLU A 204 -18.31 -17.69 7.13
CA GLU A 204 -19.52 -17.78 6.26
C GLU A 204 -20.83 -17.82 7.05
N MET A 205 -20.85 -18.50 8.20
CA MET A 205 -22.01 -18.57 9.10
C MET A 205 -22.44 -17.21 9.69
N HIS A 206 -21.56 -16.20 9.67
CA HIS A 206 -21.82 -14.84 10.16
C HIS A 206 -21.93 -13.83 9.02
N TYR A 207 -21.35 -14.14 7.87
CA TYR A 207 -21.34 -13.30 6.68
C TYR A 207 -21.90 -14.06 5.46
N PRO A 208 -23.15 -14.57 5.51
CA PRO A 208 -23.68 -15.49 4.50
C PRO A 208 -23.87 -14.86 3.11
N LEU A 209 -23.90 -13.53 3.03
CA LEU A 209 -24.00 -12.78 1.77
C LEU A 209 -22.62 -12.51 1.13
N TRP A 210 -21.53 -12.86 1.81
CA TRP A 210 -20.17 -12.55 1.41
C TRP A 210 -19.38 -13.82 1.14
N LYS A 211 -18.97 -14.01 -0.11
CA LYS A 211 -18.11 -15.14 -0.49
C LYS A 211 -16.65 -14.70 -0.44
N ARG A 212 -15.82 -15.36 0.36
CA ARG A 212 -14.38 -15.10 0.40
C ARG A 212 -13.67 -15.77 -0.77
N VAL A 213 -12.74 -15.05 -1.40
CA VAL A 213 -11.84 -15.54 -2.46
C VAL A 213 -10.41 -15.17 -2.05
N HIS A 214 -9.51 -16.15 -2.06
CA HIS A 214 -8.10 -15.94 -1.75
C HIS A 214 -7.34 -15.53 -3.01
N ARG A 215 -6.61 -14.42 -2.93
CA ARG A 215 -5.74 -13.88 -3.99
C ARG A 215 -4.37 -13.57 -3.42
N PRO A 216 -3.52 -14.59 -3.18
CA PRO A 216 -2.26 -14.41 -2.50
C PRO A 216 -1.37 -13.36 -3.18
N ILE A 217 -0.95 -12.37 -2.40
CA ILE A 217 0.05 -11.37 -2.77
C ILE A 217 1.07 -11.36 -1.63
N ASP A 218 2.34 -11.52 -2.00
CA ASP A 218 3.42 -11.62 -1.05
C ASP A 218 3.67 -10.33 -0.27
N ARG A 219 4.26 -10.50 0.92
CA ARG A 219 4.60 -9.38 1.80
C ARG A 219 5.80 -8.62 1.26
N HIS A 220 5.91 -7.35 1.66
CA HIS A 220 7.01 -6.46 1.26
C HIS A 220 8.40 -7.08 1.41
N SER A 221 8.64 -7.90 2.45
CA SER A 221 9.93 -8.56 2.67
C SER A 221 10.28 -9.56 1.57
N THR A 222 9.31 -10.35 1.12
CA THR A 222 9.49 -11.31 0.02
C THR A 222 9.66 -10.56 -1.31
N LEU A 223 8.92 -9.46 -1.50
CA LEU A 223 9.06 -8.63 -2.70
C LEU A 223 10.44 -7.94 -2.76
N LEU A 224 10.99 -7.55 -1.61
CA LEU A 224 12.33 -6.98 -1.51
C LEU A 224 13.42 -8.03 -1.84
N ASP A 225 13.24 -9.28 -1.40
CA ASP A 225 14.11 -10.40 -1.77
C ASP A 225 14.08 -10.68 -3.27
N SER A 226 12.88 -10.74 -3.84
CA SER A 226 12.67 -10.87 -5.28
C SER A 226 13.37 -9.75 -6.07
N LEU A 227 13.22 -8.50 -5.63
CA LEU A 227 13.88 -7.35 -6.24
C LEU A 227 15.41 -7.45 -6.13
N SER A 228 15.93 -7.84 -4.96
CA SER A 228 17.38 -7.97 -4.73
C SER A 228 18.00 -9.00 -5.68
N LYS A 229 17.35 -10.17 -5.84
CA LYS A 229 17.78 -11.21 -6.80
C LYS A 229 17.78 -10.72 -8.25
N LEU A 230 16.77 -9.95 -8.66
CA LEU A 230 16.75 -9.37 -10.01
C LEU A 230 17.89 -8.38 -10.21
N ILE A 231 18.10 -7.47 -9.25
CA ILE A 231 19.15 -6.45 -9.36
C ILE A 231 20.54 -7.07 -9.33
N GLU A 232 20.75 -8.16 -8.57
CA GLU A 232 21.98 -8.95 -8.64
C GLU A 232 22.22 -9.49 -10.07
N ALA A 233 21.18 -10.07 -10.69
CA ALA A 233 21.28 -10.57 -12.06
C ALA A 233 21.54 -9.46 -13.09
N CYS A 234 20.97 -8.28 -12.90
CA CYS A 234 21.20 -7.11 -13.77
C CYS A 234 22.61 -6.53 -13.64
N ASN A 235 23.22 -6.63 -12.46
CA ASN A 235 24.56 -6.11 -12.20
C ASN A 235 25.68 -7.06 -12.66
N ASP A 236 25.38 -8.34 -12.88
CA ASP A 236 26.36 -9.32 -13.36
C ASP A 236 26.47 -9.30 -14.89
N THR A 237 27.45 -8.56 -15.39
CA THR A 237 27.73 -8.42 -16.83
C THR A 237 28.38 -9.64 -17.46
N THR A 238 28.67 -10.69 -16.68
CA THR A 238 29.37 -11.90 -17.15
C THR A 238 28.44 -13.05 -17.53
N LEU A 239 27.14 -12.88 -17.28
CA LEU A 239 26.12 -13.91 -17.54
C LEU A 239 25.91 -14.15 -19.03
N SER A 240 25.76 -15.42 -19.41
CA SER A 240 25.13 -15.77 -20.67
C SER A 240 23.63 -15.47 -20.61
N MET A 241 22.99 -15.32 -21.78
CA MET A 241 21.55 -15.07 -21.86
C MET A 241 20.72 -16.14 -21.13
N ASP A 242 21.07 -17.43 -21.26
CA ASP A 242 20.34 -18.51 -20.59
C ASP A 242 20.44 -18.40 -19.05
N LYS A 243 21.62 -18.07 -18.53
CA LYS A 243 21.82 -17.86 -17.09
C LYS A 243 21.08 -16.62 -16.60
N TRP A 244 21.07 -15.54 -17.38
CA TRP A 244 20.33 -14.33 -17.05
C TRP A 244 18.82 -14.60 -17.00
N LEU A 245 18.26 -15.30 -18.01
CA LEU A 245 16.85 -15.69 -18.02
C LEU A 245 16.50 -16.59 -16.83
N SER A 246 17.37 -17.56 -16.49
CA SER A 246 17.19 -18.41 -15.31
C SER A 246 17.19 -17.60 -14.01
N LYS A 247 18.10 -16.63 -13.85
CA LYS A 247 18.10 -15.72 -12.68
C LYS A 247 16.86 -14.82 -12.65
N LEU A 248 16.41 -14.30 -13.79
CA LEU A 248 15.17 -13.52 -13.90
C LEU A 248 13.96 -14.34 -13.45
N GLU A 249 13.81 -15.57 -13.94
CA GLU A 249 12.73 -16.48 -13.54
C GLU A 249 12.79 -16.79 -12.04
N THR A 250 13.98 -17.14 -11.55
CA THR A 250 14.22 -17.47 -10.13
C THR A 250 14.00 -16.28 -9.20
N SER A 251 14.15 -15.04 -9.69
CA SER A 251 13.81 -13.84 -8.91
C SER A 251 12.32 -13.80 -8.53
N GLY A 252 11.44 -14.38 -9.34
CA GLY A 252 9.99 -14.37 -9.12
C GLY A 252 9.30 -13.01 -9.33
N LEU A 253 10.03 -11.94 -9.69
CA LEU A 253 9.46 -10.58 -9.71
C LEU A 253 8.27 -10.45 -10.67
N LEU A 254 8.40 -11.02 -11.87
CA LEU A 254 7.33 -10.98 -12.88
C LEU A 254 6.10 -11.78 -12.44
N SER A 255 6.28 -12.85 -11.67
CA SER A 255 5.18 -13.61 -11.08
C SER A 255 4.44 -12.77 -10.04
N HIS A 256 5.15 -12.07 -9.15
CA HIS A 256 4.52 -11.17 -8.19
C HIS A 256 3.74 -10.04 -8.88
N VAL A 257 4.31 -9.42 -9.93
CA VAL A 257 3.62 -8.39 -10.73
C VAL A 257 2.35 -8.96 -11.38
N LYS A 258 2.45 -10.15 -11.98
CA LYS A 258 1.30 -10.85 -12.57
C LYS A 258 0.21 -11.11 -11.54
N ASP A 259 0.55 -11.56 -10.34
CA ASP A 259 -0.43 -11.92 -9.31
C ASP A 259 -1.22 -10.70 -8.81
N VAL A 260 -0.53 -9.56 -8.62
CA VAL A 260 -1.16 -8.29 -8.26
C VAL A 260 -2.09 -7.80 -9.38
N LEU A 261 -1.61 -7.76 -10.63
CA LEU A 261 -2.41 -7.33 -11.79
C LEU A 261 -3.63 -8.23 -12.01
N SER A 262 -3.43 -9.54 -11.93
CA SER A 262 -4.51 -10.51 -12.08
C SER A 262 -5.57 -10.33 -10.99
N SER A 263 -5.16 -9.95 -9.78
CA SER A 263 -6.08 -9.74 -8.65
C SER A 263 -6.88 -8.46 -8.81
N ALA A 264 -6.25 -7.37 -9.24
CA ALA A 264 -6.96 -6.15 -9.61
C ALA A 264 -7.93 -6.37 -10.79
N CYS A 265 -7.54 -7.15 -11.79
CA CYS A 265 -8.41 -7.52 -12.91
C CYS A 265 -9.65 -8.28 -12.45
N LEU A 266 -9.51 -9.26 -11.55
CA LEU A 266 -10.66 -9.94 -10.95
C LEU A 266 -11.59 -8.95 -10.24
N VAL A 267 -11.05 -8.04 -9.42
CA VAL A 267 -11.90 -7.06 -8.72
C VAL A 267 -12.61 -6.14 -9.70
N ALA A 268 -11.93 -5.72 -10.77
CA ALA A 268 -12.53 -4.91 -11.82
C ALA A 268 -13.69 -5.65 -12.51
N GLN A 269 -13.49 -6.92 -12.87
CA GLN A 269 -14.53 -7.78 -13.46
C GLN A 269 -15.73 -7.95 -12.52
N CYS A 270 -15.48 -8.15 -11.22
CA CYS A 270 -16.54 -8.24 -10.22
C CYS A 270 -17.42 -6.97 -10.19
N LEU A 271 -16.80 -5.79 -10.24
CA LEU A 271 -17.53 -4.52 -10.17
C LEU A 271 -18.28 -4.19 -11.46
N ASP A 272 -17.66 -4.43 -12.62
CA ASP A 272 -18.14 -4.01 -13.94
C ASP A 272 -19.02 -5.06 -14.64
N GLN A 273 -18.59 -6.32 -14.65
CA GLN A 273 -19.27 -7.40 -15.39
C GLN A 273 -20.23 -8.19 -14.51
N ASP A 274 -19.78 -8.60 -13.33
CA ASP A 274 -20.60 -9.42 -12.42
C ASP A 274 -21.61 -8.61 -11.61
N ASN A 275 -21.47 -7.27 -11.59
CA ASN A 275 -22.32 -6.37 -10.82
C ASN A 275 -22.36 -6.71 -9.32
N VAL A 276 -21.21 -7.01 -8.72
CA VAL A 276 -21.06 -7.32 -7.29
C VAL A 276 -20.13 -6.34 -6.58
N SER A 277 -20.48 -5.97 -5.35
CA SER A 277 -19.61 -5.14 -4.50
C SER A 277 -18.51 -6.00 -3.89
N VAL A 278 -17.34 -5.41 -3.68
CA VAL A 278 -16.13 -6.12 -3.25
C VAL A 278 -15.54 -5.45 -2.02
N LEU A 279 -15.16 -6.25 -1.01
CA LEU A 279 -14.30 -5.84 0.09
C LEU A 279 -12.91 -6.44 -0.13
N VAL A 280 -11.87 -5.62 -0.16
CA VAL A 280 -10.48 -6.08 -0.23
C VAL A 280 -9.81 -5.88 1.13
N HIS A 281 -9.15 -6.91 1.64
CA HIS A 281 -8.24 -6.77 2.76
C HIS A 281 -7.14 -7.84 2.73
N GLY A 282 -6.06 -7.57 3.46
CA GLY A 282 -5.00 -8.53 3.75
C GLY A 282 -4.88 -8.70 5.26
N SER A 283 -3.66 -8.57 5.78
CA SER A 283 -3.41 -8.42 7.22
C SER A 283 -3.88 -7.05 7.72
N GLU A 284 -3.03 -6.02 7.63
CA GLU A 284 -3.32 -4.67 8.10
C GLU A 284 -4.06 -3.83 7.04
N GLY A 285 -4.08 -4.26 5.78
CA GLY A 285 -4.71 -3.50 4.71
C GLY A 285 -3.97 -2.22 4.32
N MET A 286 -2.63 -2.23 4.43
CA MET A 286 -1.76 -1.08 4.14
C MET A 286 -0.79 -1.31 2.97
N ASP A 287 -0.77 -2.51 2.38
CA ASP A 287 0.15 -2.87 1.29
C ASP A 287 -0.65 -3.45 0.10
N SER A 288 -0.73 -4.78 -0.01
CA SER A 288 -1.42 -5.51 -1.08
C SER A 288 -2.86 -5.06 -1.33
N THR A 289 -3.58 -4.71 -0.27
CA THR A 289 -4.93 -4.14 -0.36
C THR A 289 -4.94 -2.85 -1.17
N LEU A 290 -4.00 -1.93 -0.91
CA LEU A 290 -3.91 -0.64 -1.60
C LEU A 290 -3.46 -0.82 -3.05
N GLN A 291 -2.58 -1.80 -3.32
CA GLN A 291 -2.20 -2.19 -4.68
C GLN A 291 -3.42 -2.63 -5.50
N VAL A 292 -4.20 -3.58 -4.97
CA VAL A 292 -5.40 -4.09 -5.65
C VAL A 292 -6.44 -2.99 -5.83
N CYS A 293 -6.69 -2.19 -4.79
CA CYS A 293 -7.64 -1.07 -4.85
C CYS A 293 -7.25 -0.01 -5.89
N SER A 294 -5.98 0.40 -5.91
CA SER A 294 -5.49 1.42 -6.85
C SER A 294 -5.54 0.93 -8.29
N LEU A 295 -5.06 -0.29 -8.55
CA LEU A 295 -5.04 -0.85 -9.91
C LEU A 295 -6.45 -1.11 -10.44
N THR A 296 -7.39 -1.50 -9.58
CA THR A 296 -8.80 -1.62 -9.95
C THR A 296 -9.35 -0.29 -10.44
N GLN A 297 -9.04 0.80 -9.75
CA GLN A 297 -9.45 2.15 -10.14
C GLN A 297 -8.77 2.61 -11.43
N ILE A 298 -7.50 2.27 -11.67
CA ILE A 298 -6.83 2.56 -12.96
C ILE A 298 -7.51 1.82 -14.12
N ILE A 299 -7.95 0.58 -13.91
CA ILE A 299 -8.66 -0.22 -14.92
C ILE A 299 -10.02 0.39 -15.24
N LEU A 300 -10.82 0.71 -14.21
CA LEU A 300 -12.23 1.09 -14.37
C LEU A 300 -12.47 2.60 -14.54
N ASN A 301 -11.60 3.44 -13.98
CA ASN A 301 -11.78 4.89 -13.98
C ASN A 301 -10.81 5.58 -14.95
N PRO A 302 -11.30 6.13 -16.08
CA PRO A 302 -10.47 6.93 -16.99
C PRO A 302 -9.75 8.11 -16.34
N ASP A 303 -10.35 8.72 -15.30
CA ASP A 303 -9.73 9.87 -14.63
C ASP A 303 -8.39 9.48 -13.98
N CYS A 304 -8.27 8.24 -13.49
CA CYS A 304 -7.02 7.73 -12.88
C CYS A 304 -5.88 7.52 -13.89
N ARG A 305 -6.09 7.79 -15.19
CA ARG A 305 -5.10 7.61 -16.27
C ARG A 305 -4.58 8.91 -16.86
N ASN A 306 -4.97 10.06 -16.31
CA ASN A 306 -4.31 11.34 -16.55
C ASN A 306 -3.48 11.74 -15.32
N ILE A 307 -2.59 12.74 -15.47
CA ILE A 307 -1.65 13.16 -14.41
C ILE A 307 -2.40 13.51 -13.12
N TYR A 308 -3.37 14.42 -13.22
CA TYR A 308 -4.14 14.92 -12.08
C TYR A 308 -4.90 13.80 -11.35
N GLY A 309 -5.58 12.92 -12.07
CA GLY A 309 -6.35 11.84 -11.45
C GLY A 309 -5.48 10.68 -10.95
N PHE A 310 -4.27 10.51 -11.50
CA PHE A 310 -3.28 9.59 -10.94
C PHE A 310 -2.68 10.14 -9.64
N GLU A 311 -2.40 11.44 -9.55
CA GLU A 311 -2.01 12.11 -8.30
C GLU A 311 -3.11 12.00 -7.24
N ALA A 312 -4.37 12.26 -7.61
CA ALA A 312 -5.53 12.08 -6.75
C ALA A 312 -5.64 10.63 -6.22
N LEU A 313 -5.33 9.65 -7.07
CA LEU A 313 -5.33 8.24 -6.69
C LEU A 313 -4.22 7.93 -5.67
N ILE A 314 -3.00 8.44 -5.89
CA ILE A 314 -1.90 8.29 -4.93
C ILE A 314 -2.26 8.92 -3.59
N GLU A 315 -2.79 10.14 -3.61
CA GLU A 315 -3.16 10.87 -2.40
C GLU A 315 -4.21 10.09 -1.59
N ARG A 316 -5.29 9.61 -2.22
CA ARG A 316 -6.35 8.84 -1.53
C ARG A 316 -5.90 7.44 -1.10
N GLU A 317 -5.37 6.65 -2.03
CA GLU A 317 -5.18 5.20 -1.84
C GLU A 317 -3.83 4.84 -1.25
N TRP A 318 -2.88 5.77 -1.17
CA TRP A 318 -1.57 5.52 -0.56
C TRP A 318 -1.28 6.44 0.62
N LEU A 319 -1.43 7.75 0.45
CA LEU A 319 -1.08 8.72 1.50
C LEU A 319 -2.14 8.75 2.61
N GLN A 320 -3.37 9.15 2.27
CA GLN A 320 -4.50 9.16 3.22
C GLN A 320 -4.82 7.76 3.73
N ALA A 321 -4.64 6.74 2.88
CA ALA A 321 -4.76 5.34 3.24
C ALA A 321 -3.77 4.84 4.30
N GLY A 322 -2.69 5.57 4.55
CA GLY A 322 -1.66 5.22 5.53
C GLY A 322 -0.70 4.12 5.08
N HIS A 323 -0.33 4.06 3.80
CA HIS A 323 0.80 3.23 3.39
C HIS A 323 2.07 3.71 4.10
N PRO A 324 2.82 2.84 4.81
CA PRO A 324 3.94 3.25 5.63
C PRO A 324 5.22 3.49 4.78
N PHE A 325 5.20 4.51 3.90
CA PHE A 325 6.30 4.85 3.00
C PHE A 325 7.65 4.98 3.71
N ALA A 326 7.69 5.63 4.89
CA ALA A 326 8.93 5.82 5.65
C ALA A 326 9.60 4.47 6.00
N THR A 327 8.82 3.45 6.31
CA THR A 327 9.32 2.10 6.61
C THR A 327 9.61 1.31 5.33
N ARG A 328 8.71 1.37 4.34
CA ARG A 328 8.79 0.57 3.10
C ARG A 328 9.89 1.05 2.15
N CYS A 329 10.21 2.35 2.17
CA CYS A 329 11.25 2.94 1.33
C CYS A 329 12.57 3.17 2.09
N LYS A 330 12.69 2.69 3.34
CA LYS A 330 13.91 2.83 4.13
C LYS A 330 15.09 2.09 3.49
N HIS A 331 14.83 0.94 2.90
CA HIS A 331 15.81 0.07 2.25
C HIS A 331 15.32 -0.37 0.87
N SER A 332 16.23 -0.78 0.00
CA SER A 332 15.94 -1.29 -1.33
C SER A 332 16.79 -2.54 -1.63
N ALA A 333 17.05 -2.80 -2.92
CA ALA A 333 17.60 -4.04 -3.45
C ALA A 333 19.02 -4.39 -2.96
N TYR A 334 19.69 -3.49 -2.24
CA TYR A 334 21.08 -3.67 -1.82
C TYR A 334 21.26 -3.89 -0.32
N THR A 335 20.19 -3.78 0.49
CA THR A 335 20.31 -3.81 1.96
C THR A 335 19.95 -5.13 2.63
N MET A 336 19.75 -6.21 1.86
CA MET A 336 19.42 -7.51 2.45
C MET A 336 20.63 -8.35 2.82
#